data_AF-A0A7C3I1C9-F1
#
_entry.id   AF-A0A7C3I1C9-F1
#
_cell.length_a   1.000
_cell.length_b   1.000
_cell.length_c   1.000
_cell.angle_alpha   90.00
_cell.angle_beta   90.00
_cell.angle_gamma   90.00
#
_symmetry.space_group_name_H-M   'P 1'
#
loop_
_entity.id
_entity.type
_entity.pdbx_description
1 polymer ?
#
loop_
_entity_poly.entity_id
_entity_poly.type
_entity_poly.pdbx_seq_one_letter_code
_entity_poly.pdbx_strand_id
1 'polypeptide(L)'
;MTTPLPMTARLPGWRMPLGISFFTFKLISYLLEINRGRMNPVKDFTAFASYISFFPTIMSGPIDRPNAFIPQLVKKRPFDYALATDGCRQFMWGLFKKVVIADNLALFTGYTWGNLHDVSGITLFISAILFSFQMYTDFSGYSDMAIGVGKLFGFRITENFRYPFFSENIAEYWRRWHISLTSWLTDYVFMPLNVRFRNAGKTGIILAIVINMIVVGIWHGANWTFVIFGLYHGMLFIPLIINNTFIKKKKANTPFTIRRFLSIILTFFLVTVGLVIFRADSMGQAISYFVNMGSHFSLKMADFDGMGRVFSAVLILGLFIIAEWKGKNAEYPFAEVKRVKQPYRWLIYSFLIFLTGMYMQTAGTPFIYFKF
;
A
#
# COMPACT_ATOMS: atom_id res chain seq x y z
N MET A 1 -21.24 25.75 45.15
CA MET A 1 -21.59 25.36 43.76
C MET A 1 -20.39 24.63 43.17
N THR A 2 -20.44 23.32 43.23
CA THR A 2 -19.41 22.39 42.75
C THR A 2 -19.51 22.25 41.23
N THR A 3 -18.51 22.73 40.51
CA THR A 3 -18.31 22.44 39.09
C THR A 3 -18.05 20.94 38.92
N PRO A 4 -18.85 20.20 38.13
CA PRO A 4 -18.59 18.79 37.89
C PRO A 4 -17.34 18.65 37.00
N LEU A 5 -16.40 17.84 37.47
CA LEU A 5 -15.24 17.38 36.70
C LEU A 5 -15.70 16.70 35.40
N PRO A 6 -14.99 16.88 34.27
CA PRO A 6 -15.29 16.16 33.04
C PRO A 6 -15.05 14.65 33.25
N MET A 7 -16.14 13.90 33.40
CA MET A 7 -16.15 12.45 33.27
C MET A 7 -15.89 12.06 31.82
N THR A 8 -14.63 11.92 31.44
CA THR A 8 -14.11 10.90 30.51
C THR A 8 -12.59 10.90 30.58
N ALA A 9 -12.04 10.53 31.74
CA ALA A 9 -10.69 9.97 31.77
C ALA A 9 -10.75 8.64 30.99
N ARG A 10 -10.55 8.69 29.67
CA ARG A 10 -10.22 7.50 28.89
C ARG A 10 -9.02 6.89 29.61
N LEU A 11 -9.16 5.64 30.05
CA LEU A 11 -8.03 4.84 30.53
C LEU A 11 -6.82 5.11 29.62
N PRO A 12 -5.58 5.23 30.15
CA PRO A 12 -4.40 5.29 29.30
C PRO A 12 -4.37 3.98 28.51
N GLY A 13 -4.98 4.00 27.33
CA GLY A 13 -5.11 2.83 26.49
C GLY A 13 -3.71 2.33 26.25
N TRP A 14 -3.48 1.06 26.56
CA TRP A 14 -2.22 0.37 26.29
C TRP A 14 -1.80 0.73 24.86
N ARG A 15 -0.88 1.68 24.73
CA ARG A 15 -0.41 2.14 23.42
C ARG A 15 0.46 1.00 22.91
N MET A 16 -0.10 0.19 22.02
CA MET A 16 0.68 -0.88 21.42
C MET A 16 1.92 -0.28 20.75
N PRO A 17 3.10 -0.92 20.87
CA PRO A 17 4.31 -0.37 20.30
C PRO A 17 4.13 -0.25 18.78
N LEU A 18 4.47 0.93 18.25
CA LEU A 18 4.44 1.18 16.82
C LEU A 18 5.28 0.09 16.11
N GLY A 19 4.72 -0.50 15.05
CA GLY A 19 5.37 -1.60 14.32
C GLY A 19 5.16 -3.00 14.90
N ILE A 20 4.35 -3.18 15.96
CA ILE A 20 4.04 -4.51 16.55
C ILE A 20 3.62 -5.55 15.53
N SER A 21 2.77 -5.13 14.61
CA SER A 21 2.28 -5.95 13.51
C SER A 21 3.43 -6.47 12.62
N PHE A 22 4.36 -5.60 12.23
CA PHE A 22 5.43 -5.92 11.29
C PHE A 22 6.53 -6.79 11.92
N PHE A 23 6.95 -6.51 13.16
CA PHE A 23 7.91 -7.37 13.82
C PHE A 23 7.31 -8.74 14.18
N THR A 24 6.00 -8.81 14.46
CA THR A 24 5.31 -10.09 14.71
C THR A 24 5.38 -10.99 13.48
N PHE A 25 5.14 -10.45 12.28
CA PHE A 25 5.33 -11.22 11.05
C PHE A 25 6.75 -11.71 10.86
N LYS A 26 7.76 -10.87 11.15
CA LYS A 26 9.18 -11.26 11.07
C LYS A 26 9.52 -12.39 12.03
N LEU A 27 9.02 -12.33 13.27
CA LEU A 27 9.20 -13.36 14.29
C LEU A 27 8.52 -14.68 13.92
N ILE A 28 7.26 -14.63 13.48
CA ILE A 28 6.54 -15.83 13.04
C ILE A 28 7.25 -16.46 11.84
N SER A 29 7.67 -15.67 10.85
CA SER A 29 8.47 -16.18 9.72
C SER A 29 9.73 -16.88 10.21
N TYR A 30 10.48 -16.24 11.11
CA TYR A 30 11.72 -16.81 11.64
C TYR A 30 11.50 -18.17 12.31
N LEU A 31 10.51 -18.27 13.20
CA LEU A 31 10.17 -19.52 13.88
C LEU A 31 9.70 -20.61 12.90
N LEU A 32 8.85 -20.26 11.94
CA LEU A 32 8.33 -21.21 10.95
C LEU A 32 9.42 -21.71 9.99
N GLU A 33 10.35 -20.85 9.56
CA GLU A 33 11.44 -21.26 8.67
C GLU A 33 12.43 -22.19 9.39
N ILE A 34 12.68 -21.98 10.69
CA ILE A 34 13.47 -22.92 11.52
C ILE A 34 12.72 -24.25 11.67
N ASN A 35 11.44 -24.20 12.05
CA ASN A 35 10.63 -25.41 12.26
C ASN A 35 10.52 -26.26 10.98
N ARG A 36 10.46 -25.61 9.82
CA ARG A 36 10.44 -26.27 8.50
C ARG A 36 11.83 -26.74 8.02
N GLY A 37 12.88 -26.55 8.81
CA GLY A 37 14.26 -26.94 8.45
C GLY A 37 14.86 -26.14 7.29
N ARG A 38 14.31 -24.96 6.98
CA ARG A 38 14.78 -24.10 5.86
C ARG A 38 15.89 -23.14 6.30
N MET A 39 16.07 -22.93 7.60
CA MET A 39 17.18 -22.18 8.16
C MET A 39 17.56 -22.69 9.54
N ASN A 40 18.81 -22.44 9.93
CA ASN A 40 19.28 -22.69 11.29
C ASN A 40 19.00 -21.46 12.19
N PRO A 41 18.80 -21.66 13.50
CA PRO A 41 18.74 -20.56 14.46
C PRO A 41 19.99 -19.68 14.39
N VAL A 42 19.79 -18.37 14.32
CA VAL A 42 20.86 -17.38 14.35
C VAL A 42 21.47 -17.34 15.74
N LYS A 43 22.78 -17.57 15.81
CA LYS A 43 23.55 -17.57 17.06
C LYS A 43 23.97 -16.17 17.52
N ASP A 44 24.10 -15.23 16.57
CA ASP A 44 24.44 -13.85 16.86
C ASP A 44 23.18 -13.04 17.23
N PHE A 45 23.07 -12.70 18.51
CA PHE A 45 21.97 -11.89 19.02
C PHE A 45 21.87 -10.51 18.34
N THR A 46 23.00 -9.91 17.96
CA THR A 46 23.02 -8.59 17.32
C THR A 46 22.41 -8.64 15.93
N ALA A 47 22.78 -9.64 15.13
CA ALA A 47 22.16 -9.88 13.82
C ALA A 47 20.67 -10.20 13.96
N PHE A 48 20.28 -11.01 14.94
CA PHE A 48 18.86 -11.31 15.19
C PHE A 48 18.06 -10.07 15.59
N ALA A 49 18.54 -9.30 16.57
CA ALA A 49 17.91 -8.06 17.02
C ALA A 49 17.81 -7.07 15.86
N SER A 50 18.89 -6.88 15.10
CA SER A 50 18.92 -5.97 13.94
C SER A 50 17.93 -6.36 12.84
N TYR A 51 17.68 -7.65 12.61
CA TYR A 51 16.66 -8.10 11.64
C TYR A 51 15.25 -7.71 12.08
N ILE A 52 14.93 -7.94 13.34
CA ILE A 52 13.61 -7.65 13.92
C ILE A 52 13.39 -6.14 13.98
N SER A 53 14.36 -5.40 14.52
CA SER A 53 14.27 -3.96 14.78
C SER A 53 14.79 -3.09 13.63
N PHE A 54 14.97 -3.65 12.44
CA PHE A 54 15.51 -2.93 11.29
C PHE A 54 14.70 -1.65 11.00
N PHE A 55 15.26 -0.51 11.44
CA PHE A 55 14.52 0.73 11.60
C PHE A 55 13.89 1.29 10.30
N PRO A 56 14.46 1.11 9.08
CA PRO A 56 13.81 1.62 7.88
C PRO A 56 12.43 0.99 7.65
N THR A 57 12.24 -0.26 8.08
CA THR A 57 11.01 -1.01 7.80
C THR A 57 10.14 -1.26 9.03
N ILE A 58 10.56 -0.87 10.23
CA ILE A 58 9.93 -1.34 11.48
C ILE A 58 8.48 -0.86 11.63
N MET A 59 8.17 0.35 11.19
CA MET A 59 6.85 0.95 11.40
C MET A 59 5.81 0.36 10.46
N SER A 60 6.13 0.33 9.17
CA SER A 60 5.23 -0.10 8.10
C SER A 60 5.97 -0.42 6.80
N GLY A 61 7.24 -0.81 6.88
CA GLY A 61 8.00 -1.13 5.68
C GLY A 61 7.73 -2.53 5.15
N PRO A 62 8.45 -2.94 4.09
CA PRO A 62 8.38 -4.29 3.60
C PRO A 62 8.72 -5.34 4.67
N ILE A 63 7.94 -6.41 4.70
CA ILE A 63 8.12 -7.57 5.59
C ILE A 63 9.15 -8.50 4.96
N ASP A 64 10.43 -8.25 5.23
CA ASP A 64 11.52 -9.08 4.72
C ASP A 64 11.49 -10.50 5.28
N ARG A 65 11.92 -11.46 4.44
CA ARG A 65 12.11 -12.86 4.85
C ARG A 65 13.42 -13.04 5.61
N PRO A 66 13.45 -13.83 6.69
CA PRO A 66 14.67 -14.05 7.48
C PRO A 66 15.79 -14.65 6.63
N ASN A 67 15.47 -15.64 5.79
CA ASN A 67 16.44 -16.33 4.92
C ASN A 67 17.12 -15.40 3.90
N ALA A 68 16.47 -14.30 3.52
CA ALA A 68 17.00 -13.34 2.55
C ALA A 68 17.70 -12.15 3.23
N PHE A 69 17.21 -11.73 4.39
CA PHE A 69 17.69 -10.51 5.05
C PHE A 69 18.87 -10.77 6.00
N ILE A 70 18.77 -11.82 6.83
CA ILE A 70 19.78 -12.10 7.87
C ILE A 70 21.18 -12.34 7.27
N PRO A 71 21.35 -13.06 6.15
CA PRO A 71 22.68 -13.19 5.53
C PRO A 71 23.31 -11.85 5.15
N GLN A 72 22.49 -10.84 4.81
CA GLN A 72 22.99 -9.49 4.50
C GLN A 72 23.52 -8.78 5.74
N LEU A 73 23.01 -9.10 6.95
CA LEU A 73 23.47 -8.53 8.22
C LEU A 73 24.84 -9.04 8.63
N VAL A 74 25.07 -10.35 8.46
CA VAL A 74 26.30 -11.04 8.89
C VAL A 74 27.45 -10.81 7.91
N LYS A 75 27.16 -10.66 6.61
CA LYS A 75 28.19 -10.40 5.60
C LYS A 75 28.73 -8.96 5.73
N LYS A 76 30.05 -8.80 5.63
CA LYS A 76 30.69 -7.48 5.54
C LYS A 76 30.17 -6.73 4.31
N ARG A 77 29.72 -5.49 4.49
CA ARG A 77 29.14 -4.62 3.44
C ARG A 77 30.11 -3.48 3.12
N PRO A 78 30.89 -3.53 2.02
CA PRO A 78 31.64 -2.37 1.56
C PRO A 78 30.68 -1.28 1.05
N PHE A 79 31.12 -0.04 1.08
CA PHE A 79 30.33 1.06 0.50
C PHE A 79 30.22 0.90 -1.02
N ASP A 80 28.98 0.95 -1.53
CA ASP A 80 28.65 0.89 -2.95
C ASP A 80 27.98 2.21 -3.36
N TYR A 81 28.73 3.06 -4.06
CA TYR A 81 28.25 4.36 -4.52
C TYR A 81 27.06 4.25 -5.49
N ALA A 82 27.02 3.23 -6.34
CA ALA A 82 25.93 3.03 -7.28
C ALA A 82 24.64 2.65 -6.54
N LEU A 83 24.74 1.79 -5.53
CA LEU A 83 23.62 1.42 -4.67
C LEU A 83 23.15 2.62 -3.83
N ALA A 84 24.08 3.38 -3.23
CA ALA A 84 23.75 4.55 -2.42
C ALA A 84 23.04 5.64 -3.24
N THR A 85 23.55 5.97 -4.44
CA THR A 85 22.89 6.95 -5.32
C THR A 85 21.52 6.47 -5.81
N ASP A 86 21.33 5.16 -5.99
CA ASP A 86 20.01 4.58 -6.27
C ASP A 86 19.06 4.69 -5.08
N GLY A 87 19.57 4.48 -3.87
CA GLY A 87 18.85 4.71 -2.63
C GLY A 87 18.34 6.15 -2.51
N CYS A 88 19.19 7.14 -2.79
CA CYS A 88 18.78 8.55 -2.79
C CYS A 88 17.66 8.84 -3.80
N ARG A 89 17.75 8.29 -5.02
CA ARG A 89 16.71 8.46 -6.06
C ARG A 89 15.38 7.86 -5.62
N GLN A 90 15.39 6.65 -5.09
CA GLN A 90 14.18 5.98 -4.63
C GLN A 90 13.58 6.68 -3.41
N PHE A 91 14.41 7.14 -2.47
CA PHE A 91 13.96 7.94 -1.34
C PHE A 91 13.26 9.22 -1.79
N MET A 92 13.87 9.98 -2.71
CA MET A 92 13.29 11.21 -3.25
C MET A 92 11.97 10.96 -3.98
N TRP A 93 11.87 9.86 -4.74
CA TRP A 93 10.61 9.46 -5.38
C TRP A 93 9.52 9.13 -4.34
N GLY A 94 9.89 8.41 -3.28
CA GLY A 94 8.99 8.09 -2.18
C GLY A 94 8.49 9.34 -1.46
N LEU A 95 9.40 10.28 -1.16
CA LEU A 95 9.09 11.56 -0.53
C LEU A 95 8.15 12.41 -1.40
N PHE A 96 8.41 12.48 -2.70
CA PHE A 96 7.54 13.17 -3.66
C PHE A 96 6.11 12.59 -3.65
N LYS A 97 5.96 11.26 -3.73
CA LYS A 97 4.64 10.61 -3.69
C LYS A 97 3.88 10.93 -2.40
N LYS A 98 4.57 10.86 -1.27
CA LYS A 98 3.99 11.16 0.05
C LYS A 98 3.55 12.62 0.16
N VAL A 99 4.52 13.54 0.03
CA VAL A 99 4.35 14.94 0.39
C VAL A 99 3.61 15.73 -0.68
N VAL A 100 3.90 15.48 -1.96
CA VAL A 100 3.31 16.26 -3.06
C VAL A 100 1.95 15.71 -3.47
N ILE A 101 1.79 14.38 -3.50
CA ILE A 101 0.55 13.77 -3.96
C ILE A 101 -0.34 13.39 -2.77
N ALA A 102 0.07 12.43 -1.95
CA ALA A 102 -0.81 11.82 -0.96
C ALA A 102 -1.35 12.82 0.06
N ASP A 103 -0.48 13.63 0.67
CA ASP A 103 -0.88 14.59 1.70
C ASP A 103 -1.82 15.69 1.16
N ASN A 104 -1.71 16.04 -0.13
CA ASN A 104 -2.58 17.04 -0.75
C ASN A 104 -3.91 16.46 -1.23
N LEU A 105 -3.92 15.20 -1.68
CA LEU A 105 -5.18 14.49 -1.92
C LEU A 105 -5.96 14.24 -0.61
N ALA A 106 -5.25 14.09 0.51
CA ALA A 106 -5.83 13.91 1.83
C ALA A 106 -6.70 15.09 2.29
N LEU A 107 -6.47 16.30 1.77
CA LEU A 107 -7.30 17.47 2.06
C LEU A 107 -8.72 17.25 1.52
N PHE A 108 -8.83 16.84 0.25
CA PHE A 108 -10.12 16.60 -0.40
C PHE A 108 -10.82 15.39 0.21
N THR A 109 -10.13 14.26 0.34
CA THR A 109 -10.75 13.04 0.89
C THR A 109 -11.09 13.23 2.37
N GLY A 110 -10.28 13.94 3.14
CA GLY A 110 -10.58 14.28 4.53
C GLY A 110 -11.85 15.10 4.65
N TYR A 111 -12.00 16.13 3.81
CA TYR A 111 -13.19 16.96 3.76
C TYR A 111 -14.44 16.15 3.39
N THR A 112 -14.38 15.32 2.34
CA THR A 112 -15.55 14.55 1.89
C THR A 112 -16.00 13.51 2.90
N TRP A 113 -15.06 12.76 3.51
CA TRP A 113 -15.37 11.80 4.57
C TRP A 113 -15.90 12.45 5.85
N GLY A 114 -15.56 13.73 6.10
CA GLY A 114 -16.11 14.51 7.21
C GLY A 114 -17.53 15.05 6.97
N ASN A 115 -17.98 15.14 5.71
CA ASN A 115 -19.22 15.83 5.31
C ASN A 115 -20.08 14.98 4.38
N LEU A 116 -20.17 13.66 4.62
CA LEU A 116 -20.80 12.69 3.70
C LEU A 116 -22.23 13.02 3.28
N HIS A 117 -23.00 13.74 4.10
CA HIS A 117 -24.38 14.11 3.82
C HIS A 117 -24.54 15.46 3.10
N ASP A 118 -23.50 16.31 3.14
CA ASP A 118 -23.54 17.68 2.62
C ASP A 118 -22.86 17.80 1.25
N VAL A 119 -22.13 16.77 0.83
CA VAL A 119 -21.46 16.72 -0.48
C VAL A 119 -22.27 15.98 -1.53
N SER A 120 -22.12 16.40 -2.78
CA SER A 120 -22.79 15.76 -3.91
C SER A 120 -22.23 14.37 -4.22
N GLY A 121 -23.03 13.54 -4.88
CA GLY A 121 -22.64 12.19 -5.27
C GLY A 121 -21.43 12.15 -6.22
N ILE A 122 -21.28 13.14 -7.11
CA ILE A 122 -20.07 13.26 -7.96
C ILE A 122 -18.82 13.55 -7.13
N THR A 123 -18.96 14.35 -6.06
CA THR A 123 -17.87 14.65 -5.13
C THR A 123 -17.44 13.37 -4.41
N LEU A 124 -18.39 12.54 -3.96
CA LEU A 124 -18.11 11.23 -3.36
C LEU A 124 -17.47 10.25 -4.35
N PHE A 125 -17.91 10.24 -5.60
CA PHE A 125 -17.32 9.40 -6.65
C PHE A 125 -15.85 9.79 -6.92
N ILE A 126 -15.57 11.08 -7.12
CA ILE A 126 -14.21 11.59 -7.31
C ILE A 126 -13.37 11.34 -6.06
N SER A 127 -13.93 11.55 -4.87
CA SER A 127 -13.27 11.26 -3.60
C SER A 127 -12.84 9.80 -3.48
N ALA A 128 -13.65 8.85 -3.93
CA ALA A 128 -13.28 7.43 -3.91
C ALA A 128 -12.06 7.16 -4.79
N ILE A 129 -12.02 7.75 -6.00
CA ILE A 129 -10.88 7.64 -6.92
C ILE A 129 -9.62 8.28 -6.30
N LEU A 130 -9.73 9.51 -5.80
CA LEU A 130 -8.60 10.22 -5.20
C LEU A 130 -8.11 9.54 -3.93
N PHE A 131 -9.00 8.93 -3.15
CA PHE A 131 -8.64 8.12 -1.99
C PHE A 131 -7.83 6.88 -2.39
N SER A 132 -8.19 6.20 -3.48
CA SER A 132 -7.38 5.09 -4.02
C SER A 132 -5.94 5.53 -4.33
N PHE A 133 -5.78 6.68 -5.00
CA PHE A 133 -4.45 7.23 -5.30
C PHE A 133 -3.72 7.74 -4.06
N GLN A 134 -4.41 8.38 -3.12
CA GLN A 134 -3.85 8.80 -1.84
C GLN A 134 -3.29 7.59 -1.09
N MET A 135 -4.11 6.55 -0.89
CA MET A 135 -3.70 5.33 -0.17
C MET A 135 -2.47 4.69 -0.82
N TYR A 136 -2.47 4.60 -2.16
CA TYR A 136 -1.34 4.07 -2.90
C TYR A 136 -0.07 4.92 -2.77
N THR A 137 -0.17 6.23 -2.98
CA THR A 137 0.99 7.14 -3.00
C THR A 137 1.55 7.39 -1.60
N ASP A 138 0.70 7.36 -0.56
CA ASP A 138 1.13 7.41 0.83
C ASP A 138 1.97 6.18 1.17
N PHE A 139 1.40 4.99 0.94
CA PHE A 139 2.01 3.76 1.38
C PHE A 139 3.21 3.32 0.51
N SER A 140 3.08 3.47 -0.81
CA SER A 140 4.22 3.23 -1.69
C SER A 140 5.29 4.31 -1.55
N GLY A 141 4.93 5.54 -1.17
CA GLY A 141 5.86 6.60 -0.82
C GLY A 141 6.71 6.24 0.39
N TYR A 142 6.05 5.82 1.48
CA TYR A 142 6.72 5.27 2.66
C TYR A 142 7.63 4.09 2.31
N SER A 143 7.12 3.12 1.55
CA SER A 143 7.89 1.91 1.18
C SER A 143 9.13 2.26 0.36
N ASP A 144 9.04 3.20 -0.59
CA ASP A 144 10.19 3.64 -1.38
C ASP A 144 11.22 4.38 -0.55
N MET A 145 10.79 5.21 0.41
CA MET A 145 11.71 5.83 1.37
C MET A 145 12.43 4.78 2.22
N ALA A 146 11.71 3.78 2.74
CA ALA A 146 12.30 2.69 3.51
C ALA A 146 13.32 1.87 2.68
N ILE A 147 12.98 1.53 1.43
CA ILE A 147 13.88 0.80 0.52
C ILE A 147 15.10 1.66 0.17
N GLY A 148 14.90 2.96 -0.09
CA GLY A 148 15.96 3.91 -0.39
C GLY A 148 16.97 4.03 0.76
N VAL A 149 16.49 4.15 2.00
CA VAL A 149 17.34 4.12 3.21
C VAL A 149 18.06 2.77 3.32
N GLY A 150 17.37 1.65 3.09
CA GLY A 150 18.00 0.32 3.03
C GLY A 150 19.22 0.28 2.11
N LYS A 151 19.05 0.78 0.88
CA LYS A 151 20.12 0.85 -0.12
C LYS A 151 21.30 1.71 0.35
N LEU A 152 21.06 2.82 1.04
CA LEU A 152 22.11 3.67 1.63
C LEU A 152 22.95 2.93 2.67
N PHE A 153 22.34 2.02 3.44
CA PHE A 153 23.03 1.16 4.41
C PHE A 153 23.58 -0.15 3.79
N GLY A 154 23.48 -0.31 2.48
CA GLY A 154 23.96 -1.49 1.76
C GLY A 154 23.04 -2.71 1.82
N PHE A 155 21.77 -2.53 2.20
CA PHE A 155 20.76 -3.59 2.23
C PHE A 155 19.85 -3.54 1.01
N ARG A 156 19.48 -4.72 0.52
CA ARG A 156 18.43 -4.91 -0.48
C ARG A 156 17.20 -5.47 0.22
N ILE A 157 16.24 -4.58 0.42
CA ILE A 157 14.93 -4.84 1.04
C ILE A 157 13.95 -5.28 -0.05
N THR A 158 13.00 -6.16 0.29
CA THR A 158 11.95 -6.55 -0.64
C THR A 158 11.06 -5.37 -1.04
N GLU A 159 10.55 -5.36 -2.26
CA GLU A 159 9.58 -4.35 -2.70
C GLU A 159 8.19 -4.63 -2.12
N ASN A 160 7.38 -3.57 -1.97
CA ASN A 160 5.98 -3.68 -1.58
C ASN A 160 5.00 -3.39 -2.72
N PHE A 161 5.41 -2.59 -3.71
CA PHE A 161 4.51 -2.13 -4.76
C PHE A 161 5.15 -2.24 -6.13
N ARG A 162 4.36 -2.68 -7.11
CA ARG A 162 4.77 -2.74 -8.51
C ARG A 162 3.61 -2.39 -9.44
N TYR A 163 3.34 -1.10 -9.60
CA TYR A 163 2.31 -0.59 -10.52
C TYR A 163 0.93 -1.29 -10.38
N PRO A 164 0.36 -1.38 -9.17
CA PRO A 164 -0.82 -2.20 -8.90
C PRO A 164 -2.07 -1.72 -9.66
N PHE A 165 -2.22 -0.42 -9.90
CA PHE A 165 -3.38 0.13 -10.61
C PHE A 165 -3.35 -0.09 -12.13
N PHE A 166 -2.29 -0.69 -12.67
CA PHE A 166 -2.25 -1.16 -14.07
C PHE A 166 -2.53 -2.67 -14.19
N SER A 167 -3.13 -3.28 -13.17
CA SER A 167 -3.49 -4.69 -13.15
C SER A 167 -4.77 -4.94 -13.92
N GLU A 168 -4.82 -5.99 -14.73
CA GLU A 168 -6.01 -6.30 -15.54
C GLU A 168 -7.02 -7.20 -14.82
N ASN A 169 -6.68 -7.71 -13.63
CA ASN A 169 -7.57 -8.49 -12.79
C ASN A 169 -7.09 -8.47 -11.33
N ILE A 170 -7.95 -8.94 -10.41
CA ILE A 170 -7.68 -8.87 -8.98
C ILE A 170 -6.47 -9.71 -8.52
N ALA A 171 -6.19 -10.82 -9.20
CA ALA A 171 -5.02 -11.64 -8.88
C ALA A 171 -3.72 -10.94 -9.28
N GLU A 172 -3.72 -10.21 -10.39
CA GLU A 172 -2.60 -9.36 -10.80
C GLU A 172 -2.41 -8.17 -9.84
N TYR A 173 -3.50 -7.57 -9.37
CA TYR A 173 -3.47 -6.50 -8.37
C TYR A 173 -2.79 -6.94 -7.07
N TRP A 174 -3.23 -8.04 -6.45
CA TRP A 174 -2.65 -8.51 -5.19
C TRP A 174 -1.19 -9.00 -5.35
N ARG A 175 -0.77 -9.44 -6.54
CA ARG A 175 0.66 -9.72 -6.80
C ARG A 175 1.52 -8.47 -6.92
N ARG A 176 0.92 -7.28 -6.95
CA ARG A 176 1.58 -5.98 -7.17
C ARG A 176 1.34 -4.99 -6.03
N TRP A 177 0.39 -5.29 -5.15
CA TRP A 177 0.01 -4.49 -3.99
C TRP A 177 0.50 -5.15 -2.71
N HIS A 178 1.19 -4.40 -1.86
CA HIS A 178 1.72 -4.88 -0.58
C HIS A 178 2.39 -6.27 -0.66
N ILE A 179 3.28 -6.43 -1.66
CA ILE A 179 3.87 -7.70 -2.09
C ILE A 179 4.49 -8.48 -0.93
N SER A 180 5.15 -7.82 0.02
CA SER A 180 5.74 -8.50 1.17
C SER A 180 4.69 -9.16 2.06
N LEU A 181 3.56 -8.49 2.30
CA LEU A 181 2.45 -9.04 3.09
C LEU A 181 1.73 -10.14 2.30
N THR A 182 1.43 -9.89 1.02
CA THR A 182 0.74 -10.87 0.20
C THR A 182 1.54 -12.15 0.05
N SER A 183 2.86 -12.07 -0.16
CA SER A 183 3.72 -13.25 -0.18
C SER A 183 3.80 -13.92 1.20
N TRP A 184 3.85 -13.13 2.29
CA TRP A 184 3.76 -13.65 3.66
C TRP A 184 2.54 -14.53 3.87
N LEU A 185 1.36 -13.99 3.61
CA LEU A 185 0.10 -14.71 3.78
C LEU A 185 -0.04 -15.85 2.79
N THR A 186 0.49 -15.70 1.57
CA THR A 186 0.52 -16.78 0.57
C THR A 186 1.24 -18.00 1.13
N ASP A 187 2.45 -17.83 1.66
CA ASP A 187 3.30 -18.96 2.08
C ASP A 187 2.89 -19.58 3.42
N TYR A 188 2.33 -18.78 4.33
CA TYR A 188 2.05 -19.23 5.71
C TYR A 188 0.57 -19.45 6.02
N VAL A 189 -0.36 -18.93 5.21
CA VAL A 189 -1.81 -19.07 5.42
C VAL A 189 -2.46 -19.76 4.22
N PHE A 190 -2.41 -19.13 3.04
CA PHE A 190 -3.09 -19.65 1.85
C PHE A 190 -2.56 -21.02 1.42
N MET A 191 -1.25 -21.20 1.28
CA MET A 191 -0.68 -22.46 0.78
C MET A 191 -1.02 -23.66 1.70
N PRO A 192 -0.86 -23.58 3.03
CA PRO A 192 -1.33 -24.62 3.94
C PRO A 192 -2.83 -24.92 3.81
N LEU A 193 -3.69 -23.91 3.72
CA LEU A 193 -5.14 -24.07 3.53
C LEU A 193 -5.47 -24.73 2.19
N ASN A 194 -4.79 -24.31 1.11
CA ASN A 194 -4.99 -24.85 -0.22
C ASN A 194 -4.58 -26.34 -0.29
N VAL A 195 -3.51 -26.73 0.41
CA VAL A 195 -3.14 -28.15 0.57
C VAL A 195 -4.20 -28.91 1.36
N ARG A 196 -4.71 -28.34 2.47
CA ARG A 196 -5.77 -28.95 3.28
C ARG A 196 -7.07 -29.16 2.50
N PHE A 197 -7.45 -28.21 1.65
CA PHE A 197 -8.70 -28.26 0.88
C PHE A 197 -8.54 -28.84 -0.53
N ARG A 198 -7.36 -29.42 -0.87
CA ARG A 198 -7.05 -29.89 -2.23
C ARG A 198 -8.09 -30.86 -2.81
N ASN A 199 -8.71 -31.68 -1.96
CA ASN A 199 -9.69 -32.69 -2.37
C ASN A 199 -11.03 -32.08 -2.81
N ALA A 200 -11.30 -30.81 -2.49
CA ALA A 200 -12.53 -30.09 -2.84
C ALA A 200 -12.43 -29.33 -4.18
N GLY A 201 -11.37 -29.54 -4.97
CA GLY A 201 -11.20 -28.94 -6.29
C GLY A 201 -11.30 -27.41 -6.30
N LYS A 202 -12.11 -26.85 -7.21
CA LYS A 202 -12.31 -25.39 -7.33
C LYS A 202 -12.90 -24.76 -6.06
N THR A 203 -13.78 -25.47 -5.35
CA THR A 203 -14.35 -24.99 -4.09
C THR A 203 -13.28 -24.87 -3.01
N GLY A 204 -12.34 -25.81 -2.97
CA GLY A 204 -11.24 -25.80 -2.01
C GLY A 204 -10.32 -24.59 -2.14
N ILE A 205 -9.92 -24.24 -3.37
CA ILE A 205 -9.10 -23.04 -3.61
C ILE A 205 -9.88 -21.74 -3.35
N ILE A 206 -11.17 -21.69 -3.67
CA ILE A 206 -12.04 -20.53 -3.35
C ILE A 206 -12.06 -20.33 -1.82
N LEU A 207 -12.31 -21.39 -1.06
CA LEU A 207 -12.35 -21.33 0.41
C LEU A 207 -11.00 -20.89 0.98
N ALA A 208 -9.89 -21.43 0.48
CA ALA A 208 -8.54 -21.03 0.91
C ALA A 208 -8.27 -19.54 0.65
N ILE A 209 -8.66 -19.01 -0.51
CA ILE A 209 -8.48 -17.58 -0.85
C ILE A 209 -9.38 -16.69 0.01
N VAL A 210 -10.66 -17.05 0.17
CA VAL A 210 -11.61 -16.26 0.97
C VAL A 210 -11.14 -16.20 2.43
N ILE A 211 -10.77 -17.33 3.03
CA ILE A 211 -10.22 -17.36 4.40
C ILE A 211 -8.95 -16.51 4.47
N ASN A 212 -8.03 -16.66 3.51
CA ASN A 212 -6.80 -15.88 3.48
C ASN A 212 -7.08 -14.36 3.41
N MET A 213 -8.03 -13.92 2.58
CA MET A 213 -8.37 -12.49 2.44
C MET A 213 -9.14 -11.96 3.66
N ILE A 214 -9.96 -12.77 4.32
CA ILE A 214 -10.56 -12.40 5.61
C ILE A 214 -9.46 -12.23 6.67
N VAL A 215 -8.45 -13.09 6.70
CA VAL A 215 -7.28 -12.93 7.57
C VAL A 215 -6.51 -11.65 7.26
N VAL A 216 -6.34 -11.26 5.98
CA VAL A 216 -5.81 -9.93 5.60
C VAL A 216 -6.66 -8.83 6.24
N GLY A 217 -7.98 -8.91 6.13
CA GLY A 217 -8.91 -7.96 6.72
C GLY A 217 -8.73 -7.85 8.23
N ILE A 218 -8.88 -8.95 8.96
CA ILE A 218 -8.75 -8.99 10.43
C ILE A 218 -7.40 -8.45 10.90
N TRP A 219 -6.33 -8.68 10.14
CA TRP A 219 -5.01 -8.14 10.44
C TRP A 219 -4.97 -6.60 10.48
N HIS A 220 -5.79 -5.92 9.66
CA HIS A 220 -5.87 -4.47 9.65
C HIS A 220 -6.63 -3.88 10.85
N GLY A 221 -7.50 -4.66 11.49
CA GLY A 221 -8.20 -4.22 12.70
C GLY A 221 -9.45 -5.05 13.02
N ALA A 222 -10.01 -4.81 14.20
CA ALA A 222 -11.16 -5.56 14.70
C ALA A 222 -12.53 -5.10 14.16
N ASN A 223 -12.57 -4.06 13.31
CA ASN A 223 -13.81 -3.53 12.75
C ASN A 223 -14.38 -4.48 11.68
N TRP A 224 -15.71 -4.61 11.63
CA TRP A 224 -16.42 -5.37 10.60
C TRP A 224 -16.14 -4.87 9.18
N THR A 225 -15.82 -3.57 9.01
CA THR A 225 -15.41 -3.02 7.72
C THR A 225 -14.21 -3.77 7.13
N PHE A 226 -13.23 -4.17 7.95
CA PHE A 226 -12.08 -4.94 7.48
C PHE A 226 -12.42 -6.39 7.14
N VAL A 227 -13.29 -7.03 7.91
CA VAL A 227 -13.75 -8.41 7.59
C VAL A 227 -14.49 -8.43 6.26
N ILE A 228 -15.38 -7.46 6.04
CA ILE A 228 -16.13 -7.31 4.79
C ILE A 228 -15.21 -6.93 3.64
N PHE A 229 -14.21 -6.07 3.86
CA PHE A 229 -13.16 -5.80 2.88
C PHE A 229 -12.44 -7.09 2.43
N GLY A 230 -12.03 -7.92 3.39
CA GLY A 230 -11.38 -9.21 3.13
C GLY A 230 -12.29 -10.17 2.36
N LEU A 231 -13.54 -10.32 2.80
CA LEU A 231 -14.54 -11.15 2.12
C LEU A 231 -14.79 -10.66 0.68
N TYR A 232 -15.00 -9.34 0.50
CA TYR A 232 -15.20 -8.71 -0.80
C TYR A 232 -14.03 -9.02 -1.75
N HIS A 233 -12.79 -8.76 -1.33
CA HIS A 233 -11.61 -9.05 -2.14
C HIS A 233 -11.45 -10.55 -2.41
N GLY A 234 -11.78 -11.43 -1.46
CA GLY A 234 -11.79 -12.88 -1.67
C GLY A 234 -12.78 -13.32 -2.75
N MET A 235 -14.00 -12.75 -2.74
CA MET A 235 -15.03 -13.05 -3.74
C MET A 235 -14.62 -12.62 -5.16
N LEU A 236 -13.85 -11.54 -5.30
CA LEU A 236 -13.36 -11.08 -6.61
C LEU A 236 -12.49 -12.12 -7.33
N PHE A 237 -11.93 -13.11 -6.63
CA PHE A 237 -11.15 -14.19 -7.25
C PHE A 237 -12.03 -15.30 -7.87
N ILE A 238 -13.30 -15.42 -7.47
CA ILE A 238 -14.20 -16.51 -7.90
C ILE A 238 -14.32 -16.57 -9.43
N PRO A 239 -14.59 -15.47 -10.16
CA PRO A 239 -14.66 -15.52 -11.63
C PRO A 239 -13.34 -15.99 -12.28
N LEU A 240 -12.19 -15.64 -11.71
CA LEU A 240 -10.88 -16.05 -12.23
C LEU A 240 -10.64 -17.56 -12.07
N ILE A 241 -11.11 -18.13 -10.96
CA ILE A 241 -10.99 -19.56 -10.65
C ILE A 241 -11.95 -20.37 -11.52
N ILE A 242 -13.21 -19.94 -11.62
CA ILE A 242 -14.21 -20.61 -12.47
C ILE A 242 -13.72 -20.67 -13.91
N ASN A 243 -13.16 -19.55 -14.43
CA ASN A 243 -12.66 -19.44 -15.80
C ASN A 243 -11.24 -19.98 -16.01
N ASN A 244 -10.60 -20.59 -15.00
CA ASN A 244 -9.21 -21.10 -15.06
C ASN A 244 -8.19 -20.05 -15.54
N THR A 245 -8.39 -18.78 -15.19
CA THR A 245 -7.52 -17.65 -15.54
C THR A 245 -6.65 -17.18 -14.38
N PHE A 246 -6.88 -17.70 -13.17
CA PHE A 246 -6.14 -17.36 -11.95
C PHE A 246 -4.61 -17.59 -12.05
N ILE A 247 -4.18 -18.70 -12.66
CA ILE A 247 -2.78 -19.17 -12.70
C ILE A 247 -2.04 -18.70 -13.96
N LYS A 248 -2.74 -18.11 -14.95
CA LYS A 248 -2.11 -17.80 -16.24
C LYS A 248 -1.04 -16.71 -16.08
N LYS A 249 0.24 -17.11 -16.12
CA LYS A 249 1.37 -16.19 -16.33
C LYS A 249 1.21 -15.58 -17.71
N LYS A 250 1.03 -14.27 -17.78
CA LYS A 250 1.03 -13.57 -19.08
C LYS A 250 2.42 -13.61 -19.70
N LYS A 251 2.47 -13.80 -21.02
CA LYS A 251 3.67 -13.54 -21.81
C LYS A 251 4.02 -12.06 -21.69
N ALA A 252 5.30 -11.75 -21.45
CA ALA A 252 5.81 -10.39 -21.59
C ALA A 252 5.58 -9.94 -23.05
N ASN A 253 5.17 -8.69 -23.26
CA ASN A 253 4.91 -8.05 -24.56
C ASN A 253 3.57 -8.31 -25.27
N THR A 254 2.48 -8.54 -24.53
CA THR A 254 1.15 -8.38 -25.17
C THR A 254 0.88 -6.91 -25.52
N PRO A 255 0.47 -6.60 -26.78
CA PRO A 255 0.21 -5.23 -27.20
C PRO A 255 -0.92 -4.60 -26.38
N PHE A 256 -0.96 -3.26 -26.36
CA PHE A 256 -2.07 -2.54 -25.77
C PHE A 256 -3.33 -2.80 -26.61
N THR A 257 -4.43 -3.15 -25.94
CA THR A 257 -5.74 -3.34 -26.58
C THR A 257 -6.80 -2.62 -25.77
N ILE A 258 -7.88 -2.19 -26.42
CA ILE A 258 -9.02 -1.56 -25.71
C ILE A 258 -9.58 -2.48 -24.62
N ARG A 259 -9.65 -3.80 -24.88
CA ARG A 259 -10.07 -4.80 -23.89
C ARG A 259 -9.18 -4.79 -22.65
N ARG A 260 -7.86 -4.69 -22.84
CA ARG A 260 -6.90 -4.61 -21.74
C ARG A 260 -7.09 -3.33 -20.93
N PHE A 261 -7.26 -2.20 -21.60
CA PHE A 261 -7.53 -0.93 -20.94
C PHE A 261 -8.81 -1.00 -20.10
N LEU A 262 -9.92 -1.48 -20.68
CA LEU A 262 -11.17 -1.68 -19.95
C LEU A 262 -11.03 -2.64 -18.77
N SER A 263 -10.21 -3.69 -18.89
CA SER A 263 -9.94 -4.63 -17.78
C SER A 263 -9.17 -3.97 -16.63
N ILE A 264 -8.23 -3.08 -16.96
CA ILE A 264 -7.50 -2.28 -15.97
C ILE A 264 -8.46 -1.34 -15.24
N ILE A 265 -9.27 -0.59 -15.99
CA ILE A 265 -10.25 0.33 -15.43
C ILE A 265 -11.26 -0.41 -14.54
N LEU A 266 -11.80 -1.53 -14.99
CA LEU A 266 -12.71 -2.36 -14.20
C LEU A 266 -12.04 -2.84 -12.90
N THR A 267 -10.81 -3.35 -12.98
CA THR A 267 -10.07 -3.81 -11.80
C THR A 267 -9.82 -2.67 -10.82
N PHE A 268 -9.45 -1.49 -11.32
CA PHE A 268 -9.25 -0.30 -10.50
C PHE A 268 -10.52 0.11 -9.76
N PHE A 269 -11.68 0.11 -10.42
CA PHE A 269 -12.95 0.44 -9.77
C PHE A 269 -13.39 -0.62 -8.75
N LEU A 270 -13.21 -1.92 -9.05
CA LEU A 270 -13.47 -2.98 -8.07
C LEU A 270 -12.60 -2.81 -6.81
N VAL A 271 -11.30 -2.53 -6.99
CA VAL A 271 -10.42 -2.23 -5.86
C VAL A 271 -10.87 -0.97 -5.11
N THR A 272 -11.28 0.08 -5.83
CA THR A 272 -11.76 1.34 -5.23
C THR A 272 -12.99 1.14 -4.34
N VAL A 273 -13.93 0.28 -4.74
CA VAL A 273 -15.07 -0.11 -3.89
C VAL A 273 -14.58 -0.75 -2.58
N GLY A 274 -13.62 -1.67 -2.67
CA GLY A 274 -12.98 -2.26 -1.50
C GLY A 274 -12.33 -1.20 -0.60
N LEU A 275 -11.62 -0.24 -1.18
CA LEU A 275 -10.94 0.84 -0.43
C LEU A 275 -11.92 1.80 0.26
N VAL A 276 -13.10 2.05 -0.29
CA VAL A 276 -14.17 2.81 0.41
C VAL A 276 -14.63 2.06 1.66
N ILE A 277 -14.86 0.74 1.55
CA ILE A 277 -15.22 -0.10 2.71
C ILE A 277 -14.08 -0.07 3.75
N PHE A 278 -12.83 -0.22 3.30
CA PHE A 278 -11.65 -0.20 4.14
C PHE A 278 -11.49 1.11 4.93
N ARG A 279 -11.83 2.25 4.29
CA ARG A 279 -11.67 3.58 4.89
C ARG A 279 -12.73 3.91 5.93
N ALA A 280 -13.91 3.32 5.83
CA ALA A 280 -15.04 3.66 6.68
C ALA A 280 -14.81 3.23 8.15
N ASP A 281 -15.25 4.07 9.08
CA ASP A 281 -15.17 3.84 10.52
C ASP A 281 -16.26 2.86 11.00
N SER A 282 -17.29 2.60 10.18
CA SER A 282 -18.33 1.61 10.44
C SER A 282 -19.01 1.14 9.15
N MET A 283 -19.73 0.02 9.24
CA MET A 283 -20.53 -0.46 8.11
C MET A 283 -21.64 0.52 7.73
N GLY A 284 -22.25 1.20 8.71
CA GLY A 284 -23.26 2.22 8.46
C GLY A 284 -22.70 3.41 7.66
N GLN A 285 -21.47 3.85 7.98
CA GLN A 285 -20.79 4.91 7.23
C GLN A 285 -20.43 4.46 5.81
N ALA A 286 -19.96 3.22 5.62
CA ALA A 286 -19.67 2.67 4.29
C ALA A 286 -20.93 2.63 3.42
N ILE A 287 -22.06 2.14 3.97
CA ILE A 287 -23.35 2.11 3.29
C ILE A 287 -23.80 3.53 2.95
N SER A 288 -23.75 4.46 3.91
CA SER A 288 -24.10 5.87 3.68
C SER A 288 -23.26 6.48 2.56
N TYR A 289 -21.97 6.16 2.46
CA TYR A 289 -21.11 6.64 1.38
C TYR A 289 -21.65 6.21 0.00
N PHE A 290 -21.95 4.92 -0.17
CA PHE A 290 -22.47 4.39 -1.43
C PHE A 290 -23.88 4.87 -1.75
N VAL A 291 -24.76 4.94 -0.75
CA VAL A 291 -26.12 5.47 -0.91
C VAL A 291 -26.07 6.93 -1.34
N ASN A 292 -25.33 7.78 -0.63
CA ASN A 292 -25.26 9.21 -0.94
C ASN A 292 -24.61 9.46 -2.31
N MET A 293 -23.63 8.64 -2.69
CA MET A 293 -23.01 8.70 -4.02
C MET A 293 -24.04 8.46 -5.14
N GLY A 294 -24.99 7.56 -4.91
CA GLY A 294 -26.04 7.19 -5.87
C GLY A 294 -27.36 7.95 -5.73
N SER A 295 -27.58 8.75 -4.68
CA SER A 295 -28.85 9.47 -4.45
C SER A 295 -28.74 10.98 -4.59
N HIS A 296 -27.60 11.59 -4.23
CA HIS A 296 -27.39 13.05 -4.30
C HIS A 296 -26.75 13.48 -5.62
N PHE A 297 -27.44 13.25 -6.75
CA PHE A 297 -26.92 13.65 -8.06
C PHE A 297 -26.94 15.16 -8.24
N SER A 298 -25.79 15.79 -7.98
CA SER A 298 -25.49 17.17 -8.35
C SER A 298 -24.12 17.20 -8.99
N LEU A 299 -23.97 17.97 -10.07
CA LEU A 299 -22.67 18.22 -10.71
C LEU A 299 -21.85 19.28 -9.97
N LYS A 300 -22.42 19.93 -8.95
CA LYS A 300 -21.70 20.90 -8.12
C LYS A 300 -20.67 20.16 -7.28
N MET A 301 -19.39 20.46 -7.52
CA MET A 301 -18.29 19.99 -6.70
C MET A 301 -18.31 20.70 -5.34
N ALA A 302 -17.84 20.01 -4.31
CA ALA A 302 -17.56 20.66 -3.02
C ALA A 302 -16.57 21.82 -3.21
N ASP A 303 -16.83 22.91 -2.51
CA ASP A 303 -15.99 24.09 -2.48
C ASP A 303 -15.53 24.35 -1.04
N PHE A 304 -14.23 24.35 -0.83
CA PHE A 304 -13.62 24.53 0.49
C PHE A 304 -12.21 25.12 0.34
N ASP A 305 -11.73 25.72 1.44
CA ASP A 305 -10.40 26.29 1.47
C ASP A 305 -9.32 25.21 1.25
N GLY A 306 -8.46 25.42 0.25
CA GLY A 306 -7.47 24.44 -0.22
C GLY A 306 -7.82 23.73 -1.54
N MET A 307 -8.97 23.99 -2.16
CA MET A 307 -9.35 23.35 -3.43
C MET A 307 -8.37 23.65 -4.58
N GLY A 308 -7.77 24.84 -4.63
CA GLY A 308 -6.73 25.17 -5.61
C GLY A 308 -5.49 24.29 -5.48
N ARG A 309 -5.11 23.95 -4.24
CA ARG A 309 -3.99 23.04 -3.94
C ARG A 309 -4.32 21.61 -4.37
N VAL A 310 -5.54 21.14 -4.07
CA VAL A 310 -6.05 19.84 -4.54
C VAL A 310 -6.04 19.76 -6.06
N PHE A 311 -6.54 20.79 -6.75
CA PHE A 311 -6.55 20.84 -8.21
C PHE A 311 -5.14 20.69 -8.80
N SER A 312 -4.18 21.45 -8.27
CA SER A 312 -2.78 21.33 -8.70
C SER A 312 -2.18 19.94 -8.41
N ALA A 313 -2.51 19.33 -7.27
CA ALA A 313 -2.10 17.97 -6.93
C ALA A 313 -2.72 16.93 -7.88
N VAL A 314 -3.95 17.12 -8.35
CA VAL A 314 -4.59 16.26 -9.36
C VAL A 314 -3.90 16.37 -10.72
N LEU A 315 -3.45 17.57 -11.13
CA LEU A 315 -2.65 17.73 -12.34
C LEU A 315 -1.30 17.00 -12.22
N ILE A 316 -0.63 17.14 -11.08
CA ILE A 316 0.62 16.42 -10.77
C ILE A 316 0.38 14.91 -10.74
N LEU A 317 -0.75 14.45 -10.20
CA LEU A 317 -1.15 13.05 -10.22
C LEU A 317 -1.28 12.52 -11.65
N GLY A 318 -1.82 13.31 -12.59
CA GLY A 318 -1.86 12.96 -14.00
C GLY A 318 -0.46 12.72 -14.59
N LEU A 319 0.49 13.60 -14.30
CA LEU A 319 1.90 13.43 -14.70
C LEU A 319 2.54 12.20 -14.05
N PHE A 320 2.25 11.96 -12.77
CA PHE A 320 2.68 10.79 -12.02
C PHE A 320 2.19 9.48 -12.66
N ILE A 321 0.91 9.40 -13.03
CA ILE A 321 0.33 8.20 -13.69
C ILE A 321 1.03 7.94 -15.03
N ILE A 322 1.33 8.98 -15.81
CA ILE A 322 2.09 8.85 -17.07
C ILE A 322 3.51 8.34 -16.80
N ALA A 323 4.17 8.85 -15.77
CA ALA A 323 5.51 8.40 -15.38
C ALA A 323 5.51 6.93 -14.94
N GLU A 324 4.55 6.53 -14.10
CA GLU A 324 4.33 5.14 -13.69
C GLU A 324 4.08 4.23 -14.90
N TRP A 325 3.23 4.66 -15.85
CA TRP A 325 2.92 3.85 -17.04
C TRP A 325 4.15 3.62 -17.93
N LYS A 326 4.95 4.66 -18.15
CA LYS A 326 6.22 4.56 -18.90
C LYS A 326 7.26 3.73 -18.13
N GLY A 327 7.26 3.86 -16.80
CA GLY A 327 8.18 3.20 -15.88
C GLY A 327 7.81 1.76 -15.52
N LYS A 328 6.66 1.23 -15.95
CA LYS A 328 6.08 -0.04 -15.45
C LYS A 328 6.95 -1.31 -15.49
N ASN A 329 8.07 -1.26 -16.23
CA ASN A 329 9.04 -2.35 -16.33
C ASN A 329 10.31 -2.13 -15.47
N ALA A 330 10.49 -0.93 -14.92
CA ALA A 330 11.56 -0.60 -13.99
C ALA A 330 11.13 -0.85 -12.53
N GLU A 331 12.10 -0.99 -11.63
CA GLU A 331 11.87 -1.18 -10.18
C GLU A 331 10.99 -0.04 -9.61
N TYR A 332 11.27 1.19 -10.02
CA TYR A 332 10.44 2.37 -9.78
C TYR A 332 10.64 3.35 -10.96
N PRO A 333 9.66 4.20 -11.33
CA PRO A 333 9.75 5.03 -12.55
C PRO A 333 10.99 5.92 -12.60
N PHE A 334 11.38 6.43 -11.44
CA PHE A 334 12.46 7.37 -11.30
C PHE A 334 13.87 6.74 -11.38
N ALA A 335 13.96 5.40 -11.37
CA ALA A 335 15.23 4.67 -11.47
C ALA A 335 15.96 4.97 -12.78
N GLU A 336 15.20 5.16 -13.86
CA GLU A 336 15.74 5.36 -15.21
C GLU A 336 16.31 6.74 -15.45
N VAL A 337 16.09 7.69 -14.53
CA VAL A 337 16.70 9.03 -14.56
C VAL A 337 18.24 8.95 -14.50
N LYS A 338 18.81 7.82 -14.05
CA LYS A 338 20.26 7.56 -14.13
C LYS A 338 20.81 7.63 -15.56
N ARG A 339 19.99 7.35 -16.58
CA ARG A 339 20.37 7.38 -18.01
C ARG A 339 20.32 8.79 -18.61
N VAL A 340 19.71 9.75 -17.92
CA VAL A 340 19.63 11.15 -18.37
C VAL A 340 20.98 11.83 -18.19
N LYS A 341 21.38 12.69 -19.15
CA LYS A 341 22.62 13.45 -19.08
C LYS A 341 22.67 14.29 -17.80
N GLN A 342 23.85 14.39 -17.19
CA GLN A 342 24.08 14.98 -15.87
C GLN A 342 23.41 16.35 -15.61
N PRO A 343 23.50 17.38 -16.48
CA PRO A 343 22.90 18.68 -16.18
C PRO A 343 21.37 18.60 -16.04
N TYR A 344 20.69 17.91 -16.96
CA TYR A 344 19.24 17.71 -16.89
C TYR A 344 18.83 16.85 -15.70
N ARG A 345 19.67 15.88 -15.31
CA ARG A 345 19.44 15.08 -14.11
C ARG A 345 19.40 15.93 -12.85
N TRP A 346 20.33 16.87 -12.69
CA TRP A 346 20.35 17.79 -11.55
C TRP A 346 19.18 18.77 -11.57
N LEU A 347 18.74 19.23 -12.74
CA LEU A 347 17.52 20.04 -12.89
C LEU A 347 16.28 19.26 -12.42
N ILE A 348 16.15 17.99 -12.83
CA ILE A 348 15.05 17.12 -12.38
C ILE A 348 15.07 16.95 -10.85
N TYR A 349 16.25 16.72 -10.27
CA TYR A 349 16.39 16.55 -8.81
C TYR A 349 16.01 17.83 -8.06
N SER A 350 16.53 18.97 -8.50
CA SER A 350 16.24 20.27 -7.91
C SER A 350 14.76 20.63 -8.02
N PHE A 351 14.14 20.32 -9.16
CA PHE A 351 12.71 20.53 -9.37
C PHE A 351 11.84 19.68 -8.44
N LEU A 352 12.17 18.40 -8.24
CA LEU A 352 11.44 17.53 -7.30
C LEU A 352 11.61 17.96 -5.85
N ILE A 353 12.80 18.44 -5.47
CA ILE A 353 13.05 19.00 -4.13
C ILE A 353 12.24 20.28 -3.94
N PHE A 354 12.23 21.17 -4.94
CA PHE A 354 11.43 22.40 -4.93
C PHE A 354 9.93 22.10 -4.79
N LEU A 355 9.39 21.17 -5.59
CA LEU A 355 7.99 20.76 -5.47
C LEU A 355 7.68 20.16 -4.09
N THR A 356 8.56 19.31 -3.58
CA THR A 356 8.41 18.75 -2.22
C THR A 356 8.34 19.87 -1.18
N GLY A 357 9.22 20.88 -1.26
CA GLY A 357 9.20 22.03 -0.36
C GLY A 357 7.93 22.87 -0.49
N MET A 358 7.48 23.15 -1.71
CA MET A 358 6.26 23.94 -1.99
C MET A 358 4.98 23.26 -1.49
N TYR A 359 4.91 21.92 -1.60
CA TYR A 359 3.74 21.13 -1.22
C TYR A 359 3.85 20.50 0.17
N MET A 360 4.92 20.76 0.91
CA MET A 360 5.02 20.33 2.30
C MET A 360 3.95 21.04 3.14
N GLN A 361 3.24 20.28 3.98
CA GLN A 361 2.32 20.85 4.96
C GLN A 361 3.08 21.07 6.27
N THR A 362 2.91 22.25 6.88
CA THR A 362 3.57 22.60 8.16
C THR A 362 2.87 21.97 9.36
N ALA A 363 1.58 21.64 9.24
CA ALA A 363 0.88 20.76 10.16
C ALA A 363 1.11 19.30 9.73
N GLY A 364 1.60 18.45 10.64
CA GLY A 364 1.91 17.05 10.32
C GLY A 364 0.66 16.26 9.92
N THR A 365 0.66 15.72 8.70
CA THR A 365 -0.36 14.77 8.24
C THR A 365 -0.01 13.36 8.72
N PRO A 366 -0.86 12.71 9.54
CA PRO A 366 -0.57 11.35 10.02
C PRO A 366 -0.55 10.36 8.85
N PHE A 367 0.42 9.44 8.88
CA PHE A 367 0.49 8.32 7.94
C PHE A 367 -0.79 7.48 7.98
N ILE A 368 -1.36 7.12 6.83
CA ILE A 368 -2.71 6.53 6.75
C ILE A 368 -2.86 5.24 7.56
N TYR A 369 -1.81 4.41 7.64
CA TYR A 369 -1.85 3.17 8.42
C TYR A 369 -1.83 3.37 9.94
N PHE A 370 -1.42 4.53 10.45
CA PHE A 370 -1.44 4.79 11.90
C PHE A 370 -2.85 5.11 12.41
N LYS A 371 -3.84 5.24 11.52
CA LYS A 371 -5.24 5.46 11.89
C LYS A 371 -6.02 4.17 12.16
N PHE A 372 -5.46 3.02 11.80
CA PHE A 372 -6.14 1.73 11.85
C PHE A 372 -5.57 0.82 12.94
#